data_AF-A0A0J9W0S8-F1
#
_entry.id   AF-A0A0J9W0S8-F1
#
_cell.length_a   1.000
_cell.length_b   1.000
_cell.length_c   1.000
_cell.angle_alpha   90.00
_cell.angle_beta   90.00
_cell.angle_gamma   90.00
#
_symmetry.space_group_name_H-M   'P 1'
#
loop_
_entity.id
_entity.type
_entity.pdbx_description
1 polymer ?
#
loop_
_entity_poly.entity_id
_entity_poly.type
_entity_poly.pdbx_seq_one_letter_code
_entity_poly.pdbx_strand_id
1 'polypeptide(L)'
;MSSILKACRKHQTTFTPLLITMFTIVLGTEFYPNAKIGATRFNFDLRPSLPMSRVGGGTANGTFVNAAGSWQLWHKLGPFRQVLVTKGDAKETSLDSRSVWKLVKDYKKDMTRAISGQAIRYWIGVKRLGTDLEKVVDNGFPSISLLLKPTFSVSNIGSFDNAQVEDDEKSTGLWQIDDMQFSAGAVNGNQGTHGAIFHVCGVKGGDTVITATYEDGIVLREMADKILERTVTRILEIV
;
A
#
# COMPACT_ATOMS: atom_id res chain seq x y z
N MET A 1 -15.55 3.94 7.13
CA MET A 1 -14.88 2.68 6.68
C MET A 1 -15.83 1.52 6.30
N SER A 2 -16.89 1.22 7.07
CA SER A 2 -17.76 0.04 6.85
C SER A 2 -18.32 -0.09 5.41
N SER A 3 -18.85 0.99 4.84
CA SER A 3 -19.38 1.00 3.46
C SER A 3 -18.31 0.64 2.43
N ILE A 4 -17.10 1.16 2.58
CA ILE A 4 -15.95 0.87 1.69
C ILE A 4 -15.64 -0.63 1.74
N LEU A 5 -15.55 -1.23 2.93
CA LEU A 5 -15.29 -2.67 3.07
C LEU A 5 -16.42 -3.52 2.47
N LYS A 6 -17.69 -3.10 2.63
CA LYS A 6 -18.84 -3.77 1.99
C LYS A 6 -18.73 -3.70 0.47
N ALA A 7 -18.38 -2.56 -0.10
CA ALA A 7 -18.15 -2.39 -1.53
C ALA A 7 -16.98 -3.27 -2.03
N CYS A 8 -15.84 -3.27 -1.32
CA CYS A 8 -14.73 -4.17 -1.62
C CYS A 8 -15.17 -5.64 -1.64
N ARG A 9 -15.94 -6.10 -0.65
CA ARG A 9 -16.45 -7.48 -0.59
C ARG A 9 -17.38 -7.79 -1.75
N LYS A 10 -18.31 -6.88 -2.08
CA LYS A 10 -19.22 -7.00 -3.24
C LYS A 10 -18.45 -7.17 -4.56
N HIS A 11 -17.32 -6.48 -4.70
CA HIS A 11 -16.44 -6.57 -5.87
C HIS A 11 -15.32 -7.61 -5.74
N GLN A 12 -15.41 -8.51 -4.76
CA GLN A 12 -14.44 -9.59 -4.50
C GLN A 12 -12.99 -9.09 -4.39
N THR A 13 -12.78 -7.96 -3.72
CA THR A 13 -11.47 -7.35 -3.49
C THR A 13 -11.28 -6.95 -2.03
N THR A 14 -10.13 -6.37 -1.71
CA THR A 14 -9.80 -5.84 -0.38
C THR A 14 -9.53 -4.34 -0.46
N PHE A 15 -9.34 -3.71 0.70
CA PHE A 15 -9.10 -2.26 0.77
C PHE A 15 -7.77 -1.84 0.12
N THR A 16 -6.71 -2.65 0.24
CA THR A 16 -5.38 -2.29 -0.30
C THR A 16 -5.36 -2.12 -1.84
N PRO A 17 -5.88 -3.06 -2.66
CA PRO A 17 -5.99 -2.85 -4.10
C PRO A 17 -6.87 -1.65 -4.48
N LEU A 18 -7.94 -1.39 -3.74
CA LEU A 18 -8.78 -0.21 -3.95
C LEU A 18 -7.96 1.06 -3.74
N LEU A 19 -7.30 1.16 -2.58
CA LEU A 19 -6.52 2.33 -2.21
C LEU A 19 -5.38 2.60 -3.19
N ILE A 20 -4.63 1.57 -3.57
CA ILE A 20 -3.55 1.72 -4.55
C ILE A 20 -4.09 2.18 -5.91
N THR A 21 -5.19 1.59 -6.39
CA THR A 21 -5.81 1.99 -7.65
C THR A 21 -6.24 3.46 -7.61
N MET A 22 -6.79 3.92 -6.47
CA MET A 22 -7.22 5.30 -6.29
C MET A 22 -6.05 6.28 -6.27
N PHE A 23 -4.98 5.96 -5.53
CA PHE A 23 -3.75 6.74 -5.58
C PHE A 23 -3.21 6.81 -7.01
N THR A 24 -3.18 5.70 -7.75
CA THR A 24 -2.74 5.70 -9.15
C THR A 24 -3.61 6.58 -10.04
N ILE A 25 -4.93 6.58 -9.86
CA ILE A 25 -5.85 7.46 -10.60
C ILE A 25 -5.54 8.91 -10.28
N VAL A 26 -5.54 9.30 -9.00
CA VAL A 26 -5.30 10.69 -8.56
C VAL A 26 -3.93 11.17 -9.02
N LEU A 27 -2.88 10.40 -8.78
CA LEU A 27 -1.52 10.75 -9.22
C LEU A 27 -1.41 10.82 -10.74
N GLY A 28 -1.98 9.86 -11.46
CA GLY A 28 -1.88 9.79 -12.92
C GLY A 28 -2.71 10.84 -13.66
N THR A 29 -3.76 11.38 -13.04
CA THR A 29 -4.69 12.34 -13.66
C THR A 29 -4.42 13.78 -13.20
N GLU A 30 -4.11 14.00 -11.92
CA GLU A 30 -4.03 15.35 -11.34
C GLU A 30 -2.59 15.84 -11.17
N PHE A 31 -1.66 14.96 -10.76
CA PHE A 31 -0.29 15.37 -10.41
C PHE A 31 0.74 15.07 -11.51
N TYR A 32 0.54 13.97 -12.26
CA TYR A 32 1.45 13.52 -13.31
C TYR A 32 0.70 13.20 -14.62
N PRO A 33 -0.03 14.18 -15.21
CA PRO A 33 -0.87 13.95 -16.39
C PRO A 33 -0.10 13.47 -17.63
N ASN A 34 1.18 13.81 -17.73
CA ASN A 34 2.03 13.48 -18.87
C ASN A 34 2.80 12.15 -18.70
N ALA A 35 2.79 11.56 -17.51
CA ALA A 35 3.48 10.30 -17.26
C ALA A 35 2.83 9.17 -18.07
N LYS A 36 3.61 8.30 -18.72
CA LYS A 36 3.04 7.16 -19.49
C LYS A 36 2.92 5.90 -18.64
N ILE A 37 3.79 5.78 -17.65
CA ILE A 37 3.97 4.62 -16.80
C ILE A 37 3.99 5.11 -15.35
N GLY A 38 3.32 4.38 -14.47
CA GLY A 38 3.41 4.55 -13.04
C GLY A 38 3.95 3.28 -12.41
N ALA A 39 4.51 3.42 -11.21
CA ALA A 39 4.97 2.29 -10.43
C ALA A 39 4.47 2.40 -8.99
N THR A 40 3.99 1.28 -8.48
CA THR A 40 3.50 1.14 -7.10
C THR A 40 4.30 0.08 -6.38
N ARG A 41 4.67 0.35 -5.14
CA ARG A 41 5.22 -0.65 -4.22
C ARG A 41 4.17 -0.99 -3.17
N PHE A 42 4.10 -2.24 -2.76
CA PHE A 42 3.29 -2.66 -1.62
C PHE A 42 4.06 -3.65 -0.75
N ASN A 43 3.78 -3.59 0.55
CA ASN A 43 4.34 -4.50 1.53
C ASN A 43 3.34 -5.60 1.88
N PHE A 44 3.84 -6.78 2.22
CA PHE A 44 3.00 -7.92 2.58
C PHE A 44 3.69 -8.80 3.63
N ASP A 45 2.88 -9.50 4.43
CA ASP A 45 3.39 -10.44 5.43
C ASP A 45 3.86 -11.74 4.76
N LEU A 46 5.11 -12.13 5.03
CA LEU A 46 5.69 -13.38 4.52
C LEU A 46 5.36 -14.58 5.41
N ARG A 47 4.93 -14.37 6.66
CA ARG A 47 4.68 -15.47 7.61
C ARG A 47 3.78 -16.58 7.06
N PRO A 48 2.69 -16.30 6.31
CA PRO A 48 1.86 -17.35 5.73
C PRO A 48 2.59 -18.26 4.73
N SER A 49 3.70 -17.78 4.17
CA SER A 49 4.49 -18.46 3.14
C SER A 49 5.82 -19.02 3.67
N LEU A 50 6.16 -18.76 4.93
CA LEU A 50 7.40 -19.22 5.54
C LEU A 50 7.11 -20.37 6.51
N PRO A 51 8.02 -21.35 6.62
CA PRO A 51 7.92 -22.38 7.65
C PRO A 51 8.25 -21.76 9.01
N MET A 52 7.31 -21.03 9.61
CA MET A 52 7.55 -20.24 10.83
C MET A 52 8.00 -21.09 12.02
N SER A 53 7.66 -22.38 12.04
CA SER A 53 8.19 -23.37 13.00
C SER A 53 9.71 -23.57 12.90
N ARG A 54 10.31 -23.24 11.76
CA ARG A 54 11.77 -23.30 11.50
C ARG A 54 12.41 -21.92 11.49
N VAL A 55 11.66 -20.90 11.11
CA VAL A 55 12.11 -19.49 11.07
C VAL A 55 11.90 -18.88 12.46
N GLY A 56 12.64 -19.37 13.45
CA GLY A 56 12.55 -18.85 14.81
C GLY A 56 13.27 -19.63 15.91
N GLY A 57 14.39 -20.27 15.56
CA GLY A 57 15.38 -20.73 16.54
C GLY A 57 14.93 -21.74 17.60
N GLY A 58 13.75 -22.35 17.49
CA GLY A 58 13.31 -23.43 18.40
C GLY A 58 13.22 -23.03 19.88
N THR A 59 13.16 -21.74 20.22
CA THR A 59 13.02 -21.31 21.62
C THR A 59 11.57 -21.42 22.08
N ALA A 60 11.37 -21.76 23.36
CA ALA A 60 10.03 -21.90 23.97
C ALA A 60 9.19 -20.61 23.92
N ASN A 61 9.83 -19.44 23.77
CA ASN A 61 9.17 -18.14 23.73
C ASN A 61 8.92 -17.62 22.30
N GLY A 62 9.32 -18.37 21.27
CA GLY A 62 9.34 -17.91 19.88
C GLY A 62 10.43 -16.87 19.61
N THR A 63 10.88 -16.76 18.36
CA THR A 63 11.80 -15.67 17.95
C THR A 63 11.02 -14.59 17.22
N PHE A 64 11.16 -13.35 17.69
CA PHE A 64 10.75 -12.18 16.93
C PHE A 64 11.61 -12.04 15.68
N VAL A 65 11.00 -12.21 14.51
CA VAL A 65 11.65 -12.09 13.21
C VAL A 65 10.91 -11.08 12.34
N ASN A 66 11.67 -10.24 11.64
CA ASN A 66 11.11 -9.42 10.58
C ASN A 66 10.82 -10.30 9.36
N ALA A 67 9.54 -10.55 9.13
CA ALA A 67 9.01 -11.31 7.99
C ALA A 67 8.13 -10.42 7.10
N ALA A 68 8.56 -9.18 6.86
CA ALA A 68 7.95 -8.31 5.86
C ALA A 68 8.58 -8.55 4.47
N GLY A 69 7.73 -8.70 3.47
CA GLY A 69 8.09 -8.70 2.05
C GLY A 69 7.60 -7.42 1.38
N SER A 70 8.19 -7.10 0.23
CA SER A 70 7.72 -5.98 -0.60
C SER A 70 7.83 -6.34 -2.08
N TRP A 71 6.94 -5.80 -2.89
CA TRP A 71 6.97 -5.97 -4.34
C TRP A 71 6.58 -4.68 -5.06
N GLN A 72 7.05 -4.53 -6.29
CA GLN A 72 6.73 -3.40 -7.16
C GLN A 72 5.96 -3.87 -8.39
N LEU A 73 4.89 -3.15 -8.73
CA LEU A 73 4.14 -3.33 -9.98
C LEU A 73 4.22 -2.08 -10.83
N TRP A 74 4.52 -2.30 -12.10
CA TRP A 74 4.56 -1.28 -13.14
C TRP A 74 3.24 -1.33 -13.92
N HIS A 75 2.65 -0.19 -14.18
CA HIS A 75 1.38 -0.10 -14.88
C HIS A 75 1.35 1.06 -15.86
N LYS A 76 0.69 0.85 -17.01
CA LYS A 76 0.41 1.91 -17.97
C LYS A 76 -0.67 2.82 -17.37
N LEU A 77 -0.48 4.13 -17.42
CA LEU A 77 -1.41 5.10 -16.81
C LEU A 77 -2.65 5.39 -17.68
N GLY A 78 -2.62 5.03 -18.97
CA GLY A 78 -3.75 5.23 -19.89
C GLY A 78 -5.09 4.71 -19.36
N PRO A 79 -5.20 3.43 -18.97
CA PRO A 79 -6.44 2.87 -18.41
C PRO A 79 -6.93 3.58 -17.15
N PHE A 80 -6.03 4.06 -16.29
CA PHE A 80 -6.39 4.80 -15.06
C PHE A 80 -6.89 6.21 -15.33
N ARG A 81 -6.60 6.79 -16.50
CA ARG A 81 -7.14 8.09 -16.92
C ARG A 81 -8.51 7.95 -17.59
N GLN A 82 -8.72 6.86 -18.32
CA GLN A 82 -9.94 6.60 -19.07
C GLN A 82 -11.17 6.36 -18.18
N VAL A 83 -10.99 6.17 -16.87
CA VAL A 83 -12.11 6.07 -15.93
C VAL A 83 -12.73 7.44 -15.59
N LEU A 84 -12.11 8.55 -15.97
CA LEU A 84 -12.70 9.87 -15.81
C LEU A 84 -13.77 10.12 -16.87
N VAL A 85 -14.95 10.50 -16.42
CA VAL A 85 -16.11 10.86 -17.24
C VAL A 85 -16.44 12.33 -16.99
N THR A 86 -16.42 13.14 -18.04
CA THR A 86 -16.87 14.53 -17.98
C THR A 86 -18.40 14.57 -17.94
N LYS A 87 -18.97 15.27 -16.95
CA LYS A 87 -20.43 15.49 -16.88
C LYS A 87 -20.79 16.86 -17.50
N GLY A 88 -21.47 16.84 -18.64
CA GLY A 88 -22.00 18.04 -19.31
C GLY A 88 -20.92 19.00 -19.83
N ASP A 89 -21.29 20.27 -20.02
CA ASP A 89 -20.40 21.37 -20.49
C ASP A 89 -19.43 21.91 -19.41
N ALA A 90 -19.44 21.31 -18.21
CA ALA A 90 -18.59 21.73 -17.10
C ALA A 90 -17.29 20.92 -17.02
N LYS A 91 -16.22 21.56 -16.53
CA LYS A 91 -14.89 20.96 -16.23
C LYS A 91 -14.91 19.89 -15.11
N GLU A 92 -16.08 19.43 -14.67
CA GLU A 92 -16.21 18.52 -13.54
C GLU A 92 -16.13 17.06 -14.00
N THR A 93 -15.07 16.38 -13.58
CA THR A 93 -14.80 14.97 -13.91
C THR A 93 -15.25 14.07 -12.76
N SER A 94 -16.06 13.07 -13.08
CA SER A 94 -16.51 12.00 -12.17
C SER A 94 -15.89 10.67 -12.55
N LEU A 95 -15.90 9.70 -11.63
CA LEU A 95 -15.39 8.36 -11.92
C LEU A 95 -16.47 7.42 -12.48
N ASP A 96 -16.15 6.72 -13.57
CA ASP A 96 -16.89 5.52 -13.96
C ASP A 96 -16.59 4.38 -12.98
N SER A 97 -17.45 4.25 -11.97
CA SER A 97 -17.37 3.24 -10.92
C SER A 97 -17.16 1.83 -11.48
N ARG A 98 -17.81 1.45 -12.59
CA ARG A 98 -17.67 0.11 -13.16
C ARG A 98 -16.25 -0.13 -13.67
N SER A 99 -15.68 0.82 -14.40
CA SER A 99 -14.31 0.71 -14.92
C SER A 99 -13.28 0.78 -13.81
N VAL A 100 -13.51 1.61 -12.79
CA VAL A 100 -12.67 1.66 -11.59
C VAL A 100 -12.63 0.30 -10.89
N TRP A 101 -13.78 -0.30 -10.57
CA TRP A 101 -13.81 -1.60 -9.91
C TRP A 101 -13.20 -2.73 -10.76
N LYS A 102 -13.17 -2.58 -12.09
CA LYS A 102 -12.40 -3.47 -12.97
C LYS A 102 -10.90 -3.32 -12.72
N LEU A 103 -10.36 -2.10 -12.72
CA LEU A 103 -8.95 -1.83 -12.41
C LEU A 103 -8.55 -2.35 -11.03
N VAL A 104 -9.42 -2.16 -10.02
CA VAL A 104 -9.18 -2.65 -8.65
C VAL A 104 -9.04 -4.19 -8.62
N LYS A 105 -9.90 -4.91 -9.36
CA LYS A 105 -9.83 -6.38 -9.45
C LYS A 105 -8.60 -6.84 -10.21
N ASP A 106 -8.24 -6.16 -11.28
CA ASP A 106 -7.05 -6.47 -12.06
C ASP A 106 -5.79 -6.28 -11.20
N TYR A 107 -5.71 -5.17 -10.45
CA TYR A 107 -4.61 -4.94 -9.51
C TYR A 107 -4.56 -6.02 -8.41
N LYS A 108 -5.70 -6.39 -7.82
CA LYS A 108 -5.76 -7.48 -6.84
C LYS A 108 -5.19 -8.77 -7.41
N LYS A 109 -5.57 -9.14 -8.63
CA LYS A 109 -5.08 -10.35 -9.31
C LYS A 109 -3.57 -10.32 -9.47
N ASP A 110 -3.02 -9.20 -9.93
CA ASP A 110 -1.57 -9.04 -10.11
C ASP A 110 -0.82 -9.06 -8.77
N MET A 111 -1.34 -8.38 -7.75
CA MET A 111 -0.82 -8.38 -6.39
C MET A 111 -0.81 -9.79 -5.79
N THR A 112 -1.92 -10.53 -5.88
CA THR A 112 -2.00 -11.91 -5.39
C THR A 112 -1.00 -12.82 -6.11
N ARG A 113 -0.90 -12.73 -7.44
CA ARG A 113 0.08 -13.50 -8.23
C ARG A 113 1.52 -13.19 -7.83
N ALA A 114 1.84 -11.93 -7.56
CA ALA A 114 3.16 -11.52 -7.12
C ALA A 114 3.50 -12.12 -5.74
N ILE A 115 2.59 -11.96 -4.77
CA ILE A 115 2.75 -12.46 -3.39
C ILE A 115 2.90 -13.99 -3.39
N SER A 116 2.06 -14.72 -4.13
CA SER A 116 2.09 -16.19 -4.17
C SER A 116 3.20 -16.78 -5.04
N GLY A 117 4.03 -15.94 -5.68
CA GLY A 117 4.96 -16.35 -6.73
C GLY A 117 6.31 -15.66 -6.64
N GLN A 118 6.56 -14.73 -7.56
CA GLN A 118 7.89 -14.12 -7.80
C GLN A 118 8.41 -13.32 -6.61
N ALA A 119 7.54 -12.67 -5.82
CA ALA A 119 7.98 -11.79 -4.74
C ALA A 119 8.67 -12.56 -3.60
N ILE A 120 8.20 -13.75 -3.27
CA ILE A 120 8.86 -14.64 -2.28
C ILE A 120 10.23 -15.09 -2.80
N ARG A 121 10.33 -15.45 -4.09
CA ARG A 121 11.60 -15.88 -4.70
C ARG A 121 12.64 -14.76 -4.75
N TYR A 122 12.21 -13.54 -5.07
CA TYR A 122 13.08 -12.37 -5.07
C TYR A 122 13.49 -11.95 -3.65
N TRP A 123 12.60 -12.03 -2.65
CA TRP A 123 12.97 -11.77 -1.24
C TRP A 123 14.09 -12.72 -0.77
N ILE A 124 13.99 -14.01 -1.12
CA ILE A 124 15.05 -15.00 -0.87
C ILE A 124 16.34 -14.63 -1.62
N GLY A 125 16.23 -14.09 -2.83
CA GLY A 125 17.35 -13.64 -3.66
C GLY A 125 18.06 -12.38 -3.14
N VAL A 126 17.32 -11.39 -2.64
CA VAL A 126 17.88 -10.13 -2.13
C VAL A 126 18.71 -10.35 -0.87
N LYS A 127 18.37 -11.32 -0.01
CA LYS A 127 19.23 -11.73 1.11
C LYS A 127 20.63 -12.24 0.66
N ARG A 128 20.81 -12.60 -0.61
CA ARG A 128 22.11 -13.02 -1.17
C ARG A 128 22.95 -11.86 -1.70
N LEU A 129 22.42 -10.64 -1.77
CA LEU A 129 23.12 -9.46 -2.31
C LEU A 129 24.08 -8.79 -1.30
N GLY A 130 24.26 -9.40 -0.13
CA GLY A 130 25.14 -8.89 0.94
C GLY A 130 24.39 -8.08 2.00
N THR A 131 25.07 -7.77 3.11
CA THR A 131 24.51 -7.01 4.25
C THR A 131 24.86 -5.54 4.24
N ASP A 132 25.62 -5.09 3.24
CA ASP A 132 26.18 -3.75 3.14
C ASP A 132 25.52 -2.98 1.99
N LEU A 133 25.21 -1.71 2.23
CA LEU A 133 24.49 -0.85 1.31
C LEU A 133 25.26 -0.66 -0.01
N GLU A 134 26.58 -0.49 0.09
CA GLU A 134 27.47 -0.33 -1.06
C GLU A 134 27.43 -1.59 -1.95
N LYS A 135 27.51 -2.78 -1.33
CA LYS A 135 27.42 -4.06 -2.05
C LYS A 135 26.05 -4.34 -2.66
N VAL A 136 24.97 -3.91 -2.02
CA VAL A 136 23.63 -4.02 -2.59
C VAL A 136 23.51 -3.10 -3.80
N VAL A 137 23.93 -1.84 -3.68
CA VAL A 137 23.88 -0.84 -4.76
C VAL A 137 24.75 -1.26 -5.96
N ASP A 138 25.99 -1.68 -5.72
CA ASP A 138 26.96 -2.04 -6.76
C ASP A 138 26.58 -3.34 -7.50
N ASN A 139 26.09 -4.36 -6.78
CA ASN A 139 25.83 -5.68 -7.38
C ASN A 139 24.38 -5.85 -7.87
N GLY A 140 23.42 -5.07 -7.36
CA GLY A 140 21.99 -5.25 -7.64
C GLY A 140 21.33 -4.13 -8.44
N PHE A 141 21.85 -2.90 -8.41
CA PHE A 141 21.06 -1.71 -8.73
C PHE A 141 21.70 -0.61 -9.62
N PRO A 142 22.72 -0.83 -10.48
CA PRO A 142 23.31 0.26 -11.28
C PRO A 142 22.33 0.90 -12.30
N SER A 143 21.25 0.21 -12.68
CA SER A 143 20.25 0.68 -13.66
C SER A 143 18.92 1.15 -13.04
N ILE A 144 18.73 1.04 -11.72
CA ILE A 144 17.46 1.41 -11.04
C ILE A 144 17.40 2.88 -10.62
N SER A 145 18.54 3.56 -10.46
CA SER A 145 18.59 5.03 -10.28
C SER A 145 17.75 5.80 -11.32
N LEU A 146 17.74 5.32 -12.57
CA LEU A 146 16.94 5.88 -13.66
C LEU A 146 15.46 5.44 -13.66
N LEU A 147 15.14 4.31 -13.03
CA LEU A 147 13.81 3.70 -12.95
C LEU A 147 12.98 4.23 -11.76
N LEU A 148 13.59 5.01 -10.87
CA LEU A 148 12.97 5.49 -9.65
C LEU A 148 12.00 6.66 -9.83
N LYS A 149 11.85 7.24 -11.04
CA LYS A 149 10.85 8.30 -11.29
C LYS A 149 9.41 7.81 -11.00
N PRO A 150 8.49 8.73 -10.66
CA PRO A 150 7.72 8.74 -9.40
C PRO A 150 7.13 7.37 -9.03
N THR A 151 7.65 6.79 -7.94
CA THR A 151 7.14 5.55 -7.34
C THR A 151 6.58 5.87 -5.96
N PHE A 152 5.41 5.35 -5.61
CA PHE A 152 4.84 5.45 -4.26
C PHE A 152 4.65 4.08 -3.63
N SER A 153 4.55 4.03 -2.30
CA SER A 153 4.42 2.78 -1.54
C SER A 153 3.19 2.79 -0.64
N VAL A 154 2.51 1.65 -0.49
CA VAL A 154 1.42 1.46 0.48
C VAL A 154 1.77 0.32 1.43
N SER A 155 1.80 0.63 2.74
CA SER A 155 1.97 -0.31 3.84
C SER A 155 0.70 -0.35 4.67
N ASN A 156 -0.06 -1.43 4.59
CA ASN A 156 -1.32 -1.56 5.31
C ASN A 156 -1.27 -2.74 6.28
N ILE A 157 -1.35 -2.46 7.58
CA ILE A 157 -1.32 -3.48 8.64
C ILE A 157 -2.73 -3.98 9.01
N GLY A 158 -3.77 -3.41 8.41
CA GLY A 158 -5.16 -3.75 8.69
C GLY A 158 -5.69 -3.09 9.96
N SER A 159 -6.75 -3.68 10.51
CA SER A 159 -7.39 -3.20 11.74
C SER A 159 -6.92 -4.00 12.94
N PHE A 160 -6.57 -3.32 14.03
CA PHE A 160 -6.36 -3.96 15.33
C PHE A 160 -7.68 -4.48 15.90
N ASP A 161 -7.69 -5.72 16.40
CA ASP A 161 -8.87 -6.33 17.00
C ASP A 161 -8.86 -6.14 18.52
N ASN A 162 -9.77 -5.32 19.03
CA ASN A 162 -9.90 -5.06 20.47
C ASN A 162 -10.51 -6.25 21.24
N ALA A 163 -11.02 -7.27 20.56
CA ALA A 163 -11.82 -8.34 21.19
C ALA A 163 -11.00 -9.45 21.88
N GLN A 164 -9.68 -9.32 22.01
CA GLN A 164 -8.80 -10.43 22.45
C GLN A 164 -8.06 -10.19 23.78
N VAL A 165 -8.42 -9.18 24.57
CA VAL A 165 -7.94 -9.07 25.96
C VAL A 165 -8.89 -9.86 26.88
N GLU A 166 -9.09 -11.15 26.59
CA GLU A 166 -9.83 -12.06 27.48
C GLU A 166 -8.82 -12.88 28.29
N ASP A 167 -8.39 -12.32 29.42
CA ASP A 167 -8.02 -13.12 30.58
C ASP A 167 -9.24 -13.11 31.52
N ASP A 168 -9.76 -14.29 31.83
CA ASP A 168 -10.77 -14.61 32.86
C ASP A 168 -12.09 -13.81 32.86
N GLU A 169 -13.13 -14.33 32.16
CA GLU A 169 -14.61 -14.20 32.33
C GLU A 169 -15.26 -12.89 32.86
N LYS A 170 -14.51 -11.80 33.00
CA LYS A 170 -14.92 -10.45 33.40
C LYS A 170 -13.96 -9.44 32.78
N SER A 171 -13.81 -9.48 31.46
CA SER A 171 -13.00 -8.48 30.76
C SER A 171 -13.82 -7.72 29.73
N THR A 172 -14.66 -6.81 30.20
CA THR A 172 -14.62 -5.48 29.58
C THR A 172 -13.38 -4.83 30.18
N GLY A 173 -12.22 -4.99 29.54
CA GLY A 173 -10.98 -4.35 29.98
C GLY A 173 -11.23 -2.87 30.32
N LEU A 174 -10.60 -2.37 31.38
CA LEU A 174 -10.78 -0.99 31.88
C LEU A 174 -10.41 0.09 30.85
N TRP A 175 -9.80 -0.30 29.75
CA TRP A 175 -9.35 0.55 28.66
C TRP A 175 -9.66 -0.13 27.33
N GLN A 176 -10.06 0.69 26.37
CA GLN A 176 -10.27 0.31 24.97
C GLN A 176 -9.33 1.16 24.13
N ILE A 177 -8.75 0.56 23.08
CA ILE A 177 -8.05 1.33 22.05
C ILE A 177 -9.12 1.94 21.14
N ASP A 178 -9.25 3.26 21.17
CA ASP A 178 -10.21 4.02 20.36
C ASP A 178 -9.65 4.36 18.97
N ASP A 179 -8.35 4.64 18.89
CA ASP A 179 -7.64 4.98 17.66
C ASP A 179 -6.24 4.34 17.58
N MET A 180 -5.75 4.17 16.34
CA MET A 180 -4.42 3.64 16.07
C MET A 180 -3.80 4.35 14.87
N GLN A 181 -2.59 4.88 15.07
CA GLN A 181 -1.76 5.42 14.01
C GLN A 181 -0.46 4.61 13.84
N PHE A 182 -0.07 4.40 12.59
CA PHE A 182 1.17 3.78 12.19
C PHE A 182 1.86 4.68 11.16
N SER A 183 3.13 4.97 11.43
CA SER A 183 3.98 5.72 10.52
C SER A 183 5.39 5.16 10.60
N ALA A 184 6.03 4.98 9.45
CA ALA A 184 7.47 4.76 9.37
C ALA A 184 8.11 5.92 8.61
N GLY A 185 9.24 6.42 9.13
CA GLY A 185 10.02 7.48 8.49
C GLY A 185 10.36 7.12 7.05
N ALA A 186 10.45 8.14 6.19
CA ALA A 186 10.87 7.94 4.81
C ALA A 186 12.28 7.36 4.79
N VAL A 187 12.45 6.24 4.08
CA VAL A 187 13.77 5.81 3.61
C VAL A 187 14.25 6.80 2.57
N ASN A 188 15.57 6.97 2.43
CA ASN A 188 16.20 7.81 1.40
C ASN A 188 15.39 7.75 0.10
N GLY A 189 14.81 8.87 -0.32
CA GLY A 189 13.87 9.00 -1.43
C GLY A 189 14.51 8.68 -2.79
N ASN A 190 15.83 8.53 -2.84
CA ASN A 190 16.56 8.04 -4.01
C ASN A 190 16.82 6.52 -3.96
N GLN A 191 16.29 5.82 -2.95
CA GLN A 191 16.41 4.37 -2.82
C GLN A 191 15.04 3.71 -2.62
N GLY A 192 14.58 3.03 -3.67
CA GLY A 192 13.42 2.14 -3.62
C GLY A 192 12.04 2.80 -3.76
N THR A 193 11.80 4.01 -3.26
CA THR A 193 10.53 4.74 -3.47
C THR A 193 10.79 6.24 -3.54
N HIS A 194 10.62 6.82 -4.73
CA HIS A 194 10.79 8.25 -4.97
C HIS A 194 9.42 8.93 -5.05
N GLY A 195 8.84 9.15 -3.89
CA GLY A 195 7.47 9.65 -3.72
C GLY A 195 6.98 9.41 -2.30
N ALA A 196 5.70 9.70 -2.05
CA ALA A 196 5.11 9.49 -0.74
C ALA A 196 4.95 7.99 -0.43
N ILE A 197 5.15 7.64 0.83
CA ILE A 197 4.88 6.32 1.40
C ILE A 197 3.63 6.46 2.27
N PHE A 198 2.59 5.69 1.95
CA PHE A 198 1.32 5.72 2.66
C PHE A 198 1.23 4.53 3.61
N HIS A 199 1.13 4.83 4.91
CA HIS A 199 0.94 3.86 5.97
C HIS A 199 -0.52 3.84 6.39
N VAL A 200 -1.11 2.66 6.47
CA VAL A 200 -2.53 2.46 6.74
C VAL A 200 -2.69 1.53 7.94
N CYS A 201 -3.47 1.97 8.91
CA CYS A 201 -3.85 1.22 10.09
C CYS A 201 -5.22 1.68 10.56
N GLY A 202 -5.84 0.93 11.46
CA GLY A 202 -7.08 1.36 12.10
C GLY A 202 -7.48 0.43 13.22
N VAL A 203 -8.63 0.72 13.82
CA VAL A 203 -9.23 -0.11 14.85
C VAL A 203 -10.48 -0.79 14.27
N LYS A 204 -10.68 -2.07 14.59
CA LYS A 204 -11.87 -2.80 14.10
C LYS A 204 -13.14 -2.16 14.64
N GLY A 205 -13.99 -1.70 13.72
CA GLY A 205 -15.23 -0.98 14.07
C GLY A 205 -15.02 0.53 14.29
N GLY A 206 -13.77 0.99 14.37
CA GLY A 206 -13.40 2.40 14.43
C GLY A 206 -12.91 2.94 13.09
N ASP A 207 -12.11 4.00 13.16
CA ASP A 207 -11.56 4.69 12.01
C ASP A 207 -10.31 3.99 11.44
N THR A 208 -10.05 4.29 10.17
CA THR A 208 -8.83 3.89 9.46
C THR A 208 -8.04 5.15 9.18
N VAL A 209 -6.81 5.21 9.69
CA VAL A 209 -5.87 6.30 9.50
C VAL A 209 -4.93 6.00 8.34
N ILE A 210 -4.72 6.99 7.47
CA ILE A 210 -3.74 6.93 6.39
C ILE A 210 -2.71 8.04 6.62
N THR A 211 -1.47 7.65 6.90
CA THR A 211 -0.36 8.58 7.11
C THR A 211 0.51 8.63 5.85
N ALA A 212 0.81 9.81 5.33
CA ALA A 212 1.79 10.00 4.26
C ALA A 212 3.15 10.40 4.86
N THR A 213 4.20 9.63 4.57
CA THR A 213 5.59 9.98 4.90
C THR A 213 6.41 10.18 3.63
N TYR A 214 7.26 11.18 3.62
CA TYR A 214 8.06 11.57 2.46
C TYR A 214 9.32 12.31 2.91
N GLU A 215 10.33 12.31 2.04
CA GLU A 215 11.54 13.11 2.22
C GLU A 215 11.29 14.54 1.75
N ASP A 216 11.79 15.51 2.53
CA ASP A 216 11.72 16.92 2.17
C ASP A 216 12.48 17.18 0.85
N GLY A 217 11.90 17.98 -0.04
CA GLY A 217 12.42 18.19 -1.39
C GLY A 217 12.06 17.10 -2.43
N ILE A 218 11.51 15.95 -2.03
CA ILE A 218 11.00 14.93 -2.96
C ILE A 218 9.49 15.07 -3.18
N VAL A 219 8.73 15.27 -2.08
CA VAL A 219 7.29 15.56 -2.13
C VAL A 219 7.02 16.78 -1.26
N LEU A 220 6.29 17.76 -1.82
CA LEU A 220 5.84 18.92 -1.06
C LEU A 220 4.69 18.54 -0.13
N ARG A 221 4.61 19.16 1.04
CA ARG A 221 3.54 18.89 2.01
C ARG A 221 2.16 19.10 1.41
N GLU A 222 1.96 20.20 0.70
CA GLU A 222 0.70 20.55 0.06
C GLU A 222 0.30 19.52 -1.00
N MET A 223 1.29 18.89 -1.64
CA MET A 223 1.03 17.79 -2.57
C MET A 223 0.57 16.54 -1.84
N ALA A 224 1.24 16.14 -0.76
CA ALA A 224 0.85 14.98 0.05
C ALA A 224 -0.57 15.13 0.63
N ASP A 225 -0.89 16.30 1.17
CA ASP A 225 -2.21 16.61 1.74
C ASP A 225 -3.31 16.50 0.67
N LYS A 226 -3.09 17.12 -0.50
CA LYS A 226 -4.03 17.04 -1.62
C LYS A 226 -4.19 15.62 -2.15
N ILE A 227 -3.13 14.81 -2.20
CA ILE A 227 -3.23 13.41 -2.65
C ILE A 227 -4.14 12.62 -1.71
N LEU A 228 -3.99 12.78 -0.40
CA LEU A 228 -4.83 12.12 0.60
C LEU A 228 -6.29 12.56 0.48
N GLU A 229 -6.55 13.87 0.47
CA GLU A 229 -7.88 14.46 0.35
C GLU A 229 -8.60 13.98 -0.92
N ARG A 230 -7.93 14.09 -2.08
CA ARG A 230 -8.49 13.68 -3.36
C ARG A 230 -8.75 12.19 -3.41
N THR A 231 -7.85 11.38 -2.88
CA THR A 231 -8.00 9.92 -2.87
C THR A 231 -9.21 9.49 -2.04
N VAL A 232 -9.40 10.07 -0.85
CA VAL A 232 -10.58 9.78 -0.02
C VAL A 232 -11.86 10.24 -0.72
N THR A 233 -11.87 11.45 -1.29
CA THR A 233 -13.01 11.98 -2.04
C THR A 233 -13.41 11.05 -3.19
N ARG A 234 -12.43 10.61 -4.01
CA ARG A 234 -12.64 9.70 -5.13
C ARG A 234 -13.11 8.30 -4.70
N ILE A 235 -12.65 7.78 -3.56
CA ILE A 235 -13.17 6.53 -3.00
C ILE A 235 -14.66 6.67 -2.68
N LEU A 236 -15.05 7.77 -2.04
CA LEU A 236 -16.44 8.00 -1.64
C LEU A 236 -17.38 8.19 -2.84
N GLU A 237 -16.89 8.61 -4.01
CA GLU A 237 -17.69 8.69 -5.25
C GLU A 237 -18.14 7.32 -5.79
N ILE A 238 -17.43 6.23 -5.46
CA ILE A 238 -17.63 4.91 -6.08
C ILE A 238 -18.12 3.81 -5.11
N VAL A 239 -18.35 4.16 -3.85
CA VAL A 239 -18.74 3.27 -2.74
C VAL A 239 -20.22 3.47 -2.42
#